data_AF-A0A857DKM1-F1
#
_entry.id   AF-A0A857DKM1-F1
#
_cell.length_a   1.000
_cell.length_b   1.000
_cell.length_c   1.000
_cell.angle_alpha   90.00
_cell.angle_beta   90.00
_cell.angle_gamma   90.00
#
_symmetry.space_group_name_H-M   'P 1'
#
loop_
_entity.id
_entity.type
_entity.pdbx_description
1 polymer ?
#
loop_
_entity_poly.entity_id
_entity_poly.type
_entity_poly.pdbx_seq_one_letter_code
_entity_poly.pdbx_strand_id
1 'polypeptide(L)'
;MTERIINPVTAEELVDRAKQYLQNGYRLIQICCTKTPSEMYLLYSFEKLDLTLENLRLDVQSGDTIPSISDVYFAAFLYENEIHDLYGINVSGMAVDFQGTFYETAVKQPFNIAAADIKE
;
A
#
# COMPACT_ATOMS: atom_id res chain seq x y z
N MET A 1 -15.21 15.76 14.33
CA MET A 1 -14.59 14.47 13.96
C MET A 1 -15.00 14.22 12.52
N THR A 2 -14.07 14.32 11.58
CA THR A 2 -14.34 14.04 10.17
C THR A 2 -14.55 12.55 10.00
N GLU A 3 -15.67 12.15 9.41
CA GLU A 3 -15.99 10.76 9.11
C GLU A 3 -14.96 10.22 8.13
N ARG A 4 -14.22 9.17 8.51
CA ARG A 4 -13.23 8.52 7.64
C ARG A 4 -13.94 7.49 6.77
N ILE A 5 -14.08 7.77 5.48
CA ILE A 5 -14.60 6.80 4.52
C ILE A 5 -13.47 5.82 4.19
N ILE A 6 -13.67 4.55 4.55
CA ILE A 6 -12.77 3.44 4.25
C ILE A 6 -13.55 2.48 3.34
N ASN A 7 -13.11 2.37 2.10
CA ASN A 7 -13.71 1.53 1.09
C ASN A 7 -12.86 0.26 0.92
N PRO A 8 -13.38 -0.94 1.19
CA PRO A 8 -12.66 -2.17 0.89
C PRO A 8 -12.48 -2.31 -0.63
N VAL A 9 -11.37 -2.91 -1.05
CA VAL A 9 -11.05 -3.19 -2.45
C VAL A 9 -10.31 -4.52 -2.56
N THR A 10 -10.47 -5.23 -3.67
CA THR A 10 -9.64 -6.41 -3.97
C THR A 10 -8.39 -6.04 -4.77
N ALA A 11 -7.44 -6.97 -4.91
CA ALA A 11 -6.24 -6.72 -5.70
C ALA A 11 -6.59 -6.47 -7.19
N GLU A 12 -7.59 -7.18 -7.72
CA GLU A 12 -8.04 -7.03 -9.11
C GLU A 12 -8.69 -5.67 -9.37
N GLU A 13 -9.37 -5.11 -8.37
CA GLU A 13 -10.08 -3.83 -8.48
C GLU A 13 -9.16 -2.62 -8.25
N LEU A 14 -8.00 -2.82 -7.61
CA LEU A 14 -7.15 -1.75 -7.10
C LEU A 14 -6.77 -0.72 -8.18
N VAL A 15 -6.28 -1.18 -9.32
CA VAL A 15 -5.81 -0.30 -10.41
C VAL A 15 -6.98 0.48 -11.01
N ASP A 16 -8.12 -0.17 -11.22
CA ASP A 16 -9.30 0.49 -11.79
C ASP A 16 -9.90 1.52 -10.82
N ARG A 17 -9.90 1.21 -9.51
CA ARG A 17 -10.25 2.20 -8.48
C ARG A 17 -9.25 3.36 -8.49
N ALA A 18 -7.94 3.13 -8.52
CA ALA A 18 -6.96 4.21 -8.61
C ALA A 18 -7.18 5.12 -9.84
N LYS A 19 -7.48 4.55 -11.02
CA LYS A 19 -7.83 5.32 -12.23
C LYS A 19 -9.09 6.15 -12.04
N GLN A 20 -10.14 5.61 -11.41
CA GLN A 20 -11.36 6.36 -11.09
C GLN A 20 -11.06 7.54 -10.16
N TYR A 21 -10.22 7.35 -9.15
CA TYR A 21 -9.81 8.44 -8.24
C TYR A 21 -9.06 9.54 -9.00
N LEU A 22 -8.13 9.17 -9.89
CA LEU A 22 -7.40 10.14 -10.71
C LEU A 22 -8.35 10.95 -11.61
N GLN A 23 -9.27 10.27 -12.31
CA GLN A 23 -10.26 10.91 -13.16
C GLN A 23 -11.20 11.85 -12.39
N ASN A 24 -11.49 11.53 -11.13
CA ASN A 24 -12.31 12.35 -10.23
C ASN A 24 -11.51 13.45 -9.51
N GLY A 25 -10.24 13.67 -9.86
CA GLY A 25 -9.42 14.75 -9.33
C GLY A 25 -8.81 14.48 -7.94
N TYR A 26 -8.74 13.23 -7.51
CA TYR A 26 -8.03 12.88 -6.28
C TYR A 26 -6.52 12.77 -6.54
N ARG A 27 -5.73 13.24 -5.57
CA ARG A 27 -4.29 13.01 -5.48
C ARG A 27 -4.00 11.88 -4.49
N LEU A 28 -2.99 11.06 -4.80
CA LEU A 28 -2.44 10.08 -3.86
C LEU A 28 -1.66 10.82 -2.75
N ILE A 29 -1.98 10.54 -1.49
CA ILE A 29 -1.33 11.13 -0.32
C ILE A 29 -0.30 10.16 0.27
N GLN A 30 -0.71 8.91 0.49
CA GLN A 30 0.15 7.87 1.05
C GLN A 30 -0.37 6.47 0.69
N ILE A 31 0.52 5.49 0.78
CA ILE A 31 0.18 4.08 0.86
C ILE A 31 0.86 3.54 2.12
N CYS A 32 0.08 3.03 3.06
CA CYS A 32 0.60 2.57 4.35
C CYS A 32 0.26 1.09 4.55
N CYS A 33 1.28 0.28 4.82
CA CYS A 33 1.08 -1.10 5.25
C CYS A 33 0.96 -1.16 6.78
N THR A 34 -0.09 -1.82 7.26
CA THR A 34 -0.27 -2.10 8.69
C THR A 34 -0.26 -3.60 8.91
N LYS A 35 0.63 -4.06 9.79
CA LYS A 35 0.68 -5.43 10.27
C LYS A 35 0.34 -5.46 11.76
N THR A 36 -0.66 -6.25 12.12
CA THR A 36 -1.00 -6.60 13.51
C THR A 36 -0.83 -8.11 13.71
N PRO A 37 -0.96 -8.64 14.95
CA PRO A 37 -0.92 -10.08 15.19
C PRO A 37 -1.96 -10.87 14.38
N SER A 38 -3.11 -10.28 14.06
CA SER A 38 -4.24 -10.97 13.41
C SER A 38 -4.50 -10.57 11.96
N GLU A 39 -4.05 -9.39 11.52
CA GLU A 39 -4.35 -8.86 10.19
C GLU A 39 -3.15 -8.15 9.56
N MET A 40 -3.14 -8.10 8.23
CA MET A 40 -2.24 -7.27 7.45
C MET A 40 -3.06 -6.60 6.35
N TYR A 41 -2.90 -5.31 6.15
CA TYR A 41 -3.62 -4.57 5.13
C TYR A 41 -2.83 -3.35 4.65
N LEU A 42 -3.11 -2.93 3.41
CA LEU A 42 -2.64 -1.68 2.84
C LEU A 42 -3.77 -0.66 2.85
N LEU A 43 -3.45 0.56 3.29
CA LEU A 43 -4.33 1.71 3.25
C LEU A 43 -3.81 2.71 2.23
N TYR A 44 -4.54 2.86 1.13
CA TYR A 44 -4.27 3.87 0.10
C TYR A 44 -5.12 5.10 0.41
N SER A 45 -4.48 6.20 0.78
CA SER A 45 -5.17 7.45 1.10
C SER A 45 -5.13 8.41 -0.07
N PHE A 46 -6.30 8.91 -0.44
CA PHE A 46 -6.49 9.86 -1.53
C PHE A 46 -7.24 11.08 -1.04
N GLU A 47 -6.87 12.25 -1.56
CA GLU A 47 -7.49 13.51 -1.17
C GLU A 47 -7.87 14.34 -2.41
N LYS A 48 -8.98 15.06 -2.33
CA LYS A 48 -9.35 16.11 -3.29
C LYS A 48 -8.89 17.49 -2.82
N LEU A 49 -8.93 18.45 -3.74
CA LEU A 49 -8.60 19.85 -3.44
C LEU A 49 -9.51 20.48 -2.36
N ASP A 50 -10.72 19.95 -2.20
CA ASP A 50 -11.70 20.36 -1.19
C ASP A 50 -11.48 19.72 0.20
N LEU A 51 -10.34 19.04 0.39
CA LEU A 51 -9.96 18.32 1.61
C LEU A 51 -10.83 17.10 1.92
N THR A 52 -11.56 16.59 0.92
CA THR A 52 -12.23 15.29 1.04
C THR A 52 -11.20 14.18 1.01
N LEU A 53 -11.03 13.50 2.15
CA LEU A 53 -10.12 12.36 2.31
C LEU A 53 -10.91 11.04 2.21
N GLU A 54 -10.47 10.18 1.32
CA GLU A 54 -11.01 8.84 1.13
C GLU A 54 -9.88 7.80 1.16
N ASN A 55 -10.17 6.62 1.69
CA ASN A 55 -9.19 5.55 1.78
C ASN A 55 -9.70 4.29 1.10
N LEU A 56 -8.83 3.63 0.33
CA LEU A 56 -9.03 2.25 -0.09
C LEU A 56 -8.27 1.34 0.88
N ARG A 57 -8.95 0.31 1.39
CA ARG A 57 -8.33 -0.73 2.22
C ARG A 57 -8.25 -2.02 1.42
N LEU A 58 -7.04 -2.54 1.27
CA LEU A 58 -6.75 -3.83 0.66
C LEU A 58 -6.20 -4.75 1.74
N ASP A 59 -6.96 -5.79 2.11
CA ASP A 59 -6.45 -6.82 3.01
C ASP A 59 -5.50 -7.75 2.25
N VAL A 60 -4.37 -8.08 2.86
CA VAL A 60 -3.26 -8.85 2.24
C VAL A 60 -2.64 -9.80 3.26
N GLN A 61 -1.80 -10.70 2.78
CA GLN A 61 -0.91 -11.52 3.58
C GLN A 61 0.53 -11.40 3.08
N SER A 62 1.49 -11.78 3.91
CA SER A 62 2.88 -11.83 3.47
C SER A 62 3.05 -12.85 2.35
N GLY A 63 3.81 -12.47 1.30
CA GLY A 63 4.00 -13.27 0.10
C GLY A 63 2.94 -13.05 -0.99
N ASP A 64 1.83 -12.37 -0.69
CA ASP A 64 0.83 -12.00 -1.71
C ASP A 64 1.46 -11.14 -2.81
N THR A 65 0.90 -11.24 -4.01
CA THR A 65 1.28 -10.39 -5.14
C THR A 65 0.13 -9.46 -5.49
N ILE A 66 0.39 -8.16 -5.44
CA ILE A 66 -0.58 -7.11 -5.78
C ILE A 66 -0.13 -6.35 -7.04
N PRO A 67 -1.05 -5.73 -7.80
CA PRO A 67 -0.67 -4.87 -8.90
C PRO A 67 -0.18 -3.51 -8.39
N SER A 68 0.81 -2.95 -9.08
CA SER A 68 1.25 -1.58 -8.88
C SER A 68 0.20 -0.59 -9.40
N ILE A 69 0.08 0.56 -8.74
CA ILE A 69 -0.67 1.72 -9.24
C ILE A 69 0.26 2.82 -9.77
N SER A 70 1.57 2.57 -9.85
CA SER A 70 2.56 3.58 -10.28
C SER A 70 2.36 4.08 -11.71
N ASP A 71 1.75 3.29 -12.60
CA ASP A 71 1.32 3.76 -13.93
C ASP A 71 0.20 4.81 -13.87
N VAL A 72 -0.57 4.85 -12.78
CA VAL A 72 -1.65 5.82 -12.54
C VAL A 72 -1.11 6.99 -11.72
N TYR A 73 -0.41 6.69 -10.62
CA TYR A 73 0.20 7.65 -9.71
C TYR A 73 1.68 7.32 -9.58
N PHE A 74 2.52 7.96 -10.39
CA PHE A 74 3.96 7.66 -10.44
C PHE A 74 4.63 7.61 -9.06
N ALA A 75 4.28 8.50 -8.13
CA ALA A 75 4.83 8.50 -6.76
C ALA A 75 4.57 7.19 -5.96
N ALA A 76 3.66 6.33 -6.40
CA ALA A 76 3.36 5.05 -5.74
C ALA A 76 4.54 4.09 -5.72
N PHE A 77 5.46 4.14 -6.69
CA PHE A 77 6.58 3.19 -6.75
C PHE A 77 7.44 3.23 -5.48
N LEU A 78 7.58 4.42 -4.85
CA LEU A 78 8.37 4.57 -3.62
C LEU A 78 7.76 3.74 -2.48
N TYR A 79 6.45 3.87 -2.29
CA TYR A 79 5.74 3.12 -1.26
C TYR A 79 5.69 1.63 -1.60
N GLU A 80 5.52 1.28 -2.86
CA GLU A 80 5.45 -0.12 -3.29
C GLU A 80 6.78 -0.85 -3.08
N ASN A 81 7.91 -0.20 -3.38
CA ASN A 81 9.24 -0.73 -3.07
C ASN A 81 9.47 -0.81 -1.54
N GLU A 82 9.06 0.20 -0.78
CA GLU A 82 9.12 0.15 0.69
C GLU A 82 8.35 -1.05 1.26
N ILE A 83 7.11 -1.23 0.80
CA ILE A 83 6.23 -2.31 1.24
C ILE A 83 6.81 -3.68 0.88
N HIS A 84 7.43 -3.79 -0.30
CA HIS A 84 8.14 -4.99 -0.72
C HIS A 84 9.30 -5.33 0.21
N ASP A 85 10.19 -4.36 0.44
CA ASP A 85 11.42 -4.54 1.21
C ASP A 85 11.15 -4.79 2.70
N LEU A 86 10.14 -4.10 3.27
CA LEU A 86 9.89 -4.08 4.70
C LEU A 86 8.86 -5.13 5.18
N TYR A 87 7.82 -5.39 4.39
CA TYR A 87 6.70 -6.26 4.78
C TYR A 87 6.61 -7.56 3.98
N GLY A 88 7.34 -7.66 2.85
CA GLY A 88 7.37 -8.87 2.05
C GLY A 88 6.13 -9.13 1.21
N ILE A 89 5.45 -8.07 0.79
CA ILE A 89 4.39 -8.13 -0.22
C ILE A 89 5.04 -7.94 -1.60
N ASN A 90 4.69 -8.77 -2.56
CA ASN A 90 5.18 -8.63 -3.92
C ASN A 90 4.32 -7.62 -4.68
N VAL A 91 4.94 -6.73 -5.45
CA VAL A 91 4.23 -5.75 -6.29
C VAL A 91 4.61 -5.99 -7.76
N SER A 92 3.60 -6.20 -8.61
CA SER A 92 3.78 -6.47 -10.02
C SER A 92 3.51 -5.23 -10.88
N GLY A 93 4.33 -5.00 -11.91
CA GLY A 93 4.14 -3.89 -12.83
C GLY A 93 4.54 -2.51 -12.28
N MET A 94 5.50 -2.45 -11.35
CA MET A 94 6.06 -1.18 -10.89
C MET A 94 6.77 -0.45 -12.04
N ALA A 95 6.53 0.85 -12.17
CA ALA A 95 7.20 1.70 -13.15
C ALA A 95 8.72 1.79 -12.88
N VAL A 96 9.12 1.74 -11.61
CA VAL A 96 10.52 1.66 -11.17
C VAL A 96 10.62 0.60 -10.07
N ASP A 97 11.37 -0.46 -10.34
CA ASP A 97 11.58 -1.58 -9.42
C ASP A 97 13.05 -1.63 -8.98
N PHE A 98 13.27 -1.51 -7.67
CA PHE A 98 14.60 -1.60 -7.04
C PHE A 98 14.95 -3.03 -6.63
N GLN A 99 14.13 -4.03 -6.96
CA GLN A 99 14.41 -5.46 -6.81
C GLN A 99 14.84 -5.88 -5.39
N GLY A 100 14.23 -5.29 -4.37
CA GLY A 100 14.57 -5.58 -2.98
C GLY A 100 15.74 -4.76 -2.41
N THR A 101 16.19 -3.72 -3.12
CA THR A 101 17.33 -2.88 -2.69
C THR A 101 16.94 -1.40 -2.53
N PHE A 102 15.67 -1.09 -2.29
CA PHE A 102 15.25 0.28 -2.02
C PHE A 102 15.69 0.71 -0.62
N TYR A 103 15.55 -0.18 0.36
CA TYR A 103 16.12 -0.02 1.70
C TYR A 103 17.17 -1.09 2.00
N GLU A 104 18.31 -0.66 2.55
CA GLU A 104 19.26 -1.57 3.16
C GLU A 104 18.83 -1.87 4.59
N THR A 105 18.47 -3.13 4.86
CA THR A 105 17.98 -3.59 6.15
C THR A 105 18.91 -4.64 6.75
N ALA A 106 19.04 -4.66 8.08
CA ALA A 106 19.88 -5.64 8.77
C ALA A 106 19.33 -7.07 8.68
N VAL A 107 18.00 -7.19 8.56
CA VAL A 107 17.27 -8.45 8.36
C VAL A 107 16.27 -8.24 7.23
N LYS A 108 15.99 -9.29 6.44
CA LYS A 108 15.00 -9.21 5.36
C LYS A 108 13.60 -8.99 5.95
N GLN A 109 12.82 -8.11 5.33
CA GLN A 109 11.40 -7.88 5.66
C GLN A 109 11.18 -7.65 7.17
N PRO A 110 11.87 -6.68 7.79
CA PRO A 110 11.92 -6.50 9.23
C PRO A 110 10.55 -6.24 9.89
N PHE A 111 9.54 -5.82 9.13
CA PHE A 111 8.20 -5.53 9.64
C PHE A 111 7.21 -6.68 9.41
N ASN A 112 7.67 -7.78 8.79
CA ASN A 112 6.92 -9.03 8.70
C ASN A 112 7.13 -9.89 9.94
N ILE A 113 6.82 -9.34 11.12
CA ILE A 113 7.07 -9.98 12.40
C ILE A 113 5.94 -11.00 12.68
N ALA A 114 6.31 -12.23 13.06
CA ALA A 114 5.33 -13.20 13.53
C ALA A 114 4.76 -12.76 14.88
N ALA A 115 3.49 -13.10 15.16
CA ALA A 115 2.85 -12.72 16.43
C ALA A 115 3.63 -13.17 17.69
N ALA A 116 4.44 -14.23 17.58
CA ALA A 116 5.29 -14.74 18.66
C ALA A 116 6.52 -13.87 18.97
N ASP A 117 6.93 -13.01 18.04
CA ASP A 117 8.15 -12.21 18.14
C ASP A 117 7.89 -10.75 18.59
N ILE A 118 6.62 -10.36 18.71
CA ILE A 118 6.21 -9.07 19.29
C ILE A 118 6.31 -9.20 20.81
N LYS A 119 7.44 -8.76 21.38
CA LYS A 119 7.57 -8.58 22.84
C LYS A 119 6.90 -7.27 23.24
N GLU A 120 5.95 -7.36 24.18
CA GLU A 120 5.34 -6.19 24.85
C GLU A 120 6.38 -5.32 25.57
#